data_AF-A0A9Y2AUY0-F1
#
_entry.id   AF-A0A9Y2AUY0-F1
#
_cell.length_a   1.000
_cell.length_b   1.000
_cell.length_c   1.000
_cell.angle_alpha   90.00
_cell.angle_beta   90.00
_cell.angle_gamma   90.00
#
_symmetry.space_group_name_H-M   'P 1'
#
loop_
_entity.id
_entity.type
_entity.pdbx_description
1 polymer ?
#
loop_
_entity_poly.entity_id
_entity_poly.type
_entity_poly.pdbx_seq_one_letter_code
_entity_poly.pdbx_strand_id
1 'polypeptide(L)'
;MAYYHARGMGKRPPAPTQYHSAITAKIALGERGASNLTELLDGIFPRIAPAQTWAGDLIMLPGEAPFGSLGVAVGNGRVLAYHEDTEGAAILQPLLPVAAWRL
;
A
#
# COMPACT_ATOMS: atom_id res chain seq x y z
N MET A 1 -6.68 4.54 -3.88
CA MET A 1 -6.99 3.13 -4.18
C MET A 1 -7.08 2.27 -2.92
N ALA A 2 -5.99 2.07 -2.16
CA ALA A 2 -5.93 1.11 -1.05
C ALA A 2 -7.03 1.27 0.02
N TYR A 3 -7.35 2.50 0.44
CA TYR A 3 -8.45 2.75 1.40
C TYR A 3 -9.79 2.19 0.91
N TYR A 4 -10.19 2.51 -0.33
CA TYR A 4 -11.45 2.03 -0.90
C TYR A 4 -11.45 0.52 -1.12
N HIS A 5 -10.32 -0.04 -1.54
CA HIS A 5 -10.16 -1.49 -1.68
C HIS A 5 -10.34 -2.22 -0.34
N ALA A 6 -9.65 -1.78 0.71
CA ALA A 6 -9.79 -2.34 2.05
C ALA A 6 -11.24 -2.23 2.58
N ARG A 7 -11.92 -1.11 2.32
CA ARG A 7 -13.36 -0.94 2.63
C ARG A 7 -14.22 -1.93 1.85
N GLY A 8 -13.95 -2.14 0.57
CA GLY A 8 -14.63 -3.13 -0.28
C GLY A 8 -14.42 -4.57 0.20
N MET A 9 -13.25 -4.87 0.78
CA MET A 9 -12.93 -6.13 1.45
C MET A 9 -13.54 -6.27 2.86
N GLY A 10 -14.38 -5.32 3.29
CA GLY A 10 -15.06 -5.35 4.59
C GLY A 10 -14.23 -4.86 5.76
N LYS A 11 -13.01 -4.35 5.54
CA LYS A 11 -12.20 -3.71 6.60
C LYS A 11 -12.71 -2.30 6.90
N ARG A 12 -12.31 -1.77 8.05
CA ARG A 12 -12.69 -0.43 8.51
C ARG A 12 -11.46 0.42 8.86
N PRO A 13 -10.53 0.64 7.91
CA PRO A 13 -9.40 1.51 8.17
C PRO A 13 -9.86 2.95 8.47
N PRO A 14 -9.12 3.72 9.29
CA PRO A 14 -9.39 5.15 9.47
C PRO A 14 -9.32 5.89 8.13
N ALA A 15 -10.24 6.83 7.91
CA ALA A 15 -10.26 7.63 6.69
C ALA A 15 -8.92 8.37 6.51
N PRO A 16 -8.30 8.36 5.32
CA PRO A 16 -7.05 9.09 5.09
C PRO A 16 -7.29 10.60 5.12
N THR A 17 -6.31 11.34 5.63
CA THR A 17 -6.29 12.81 5.53
C THR A 17 -6.02 13.18 4.07
N GLN A 18 -6.67 14.22 3.54
CA GLN A 18 -6.37 14.70 2.20
C GLN A 18 -5.07 15.51 2.21
N TYR A 19 -4.22 15.28 1.21
CA TYR A 19 -2.96 15.99 1.02
C TYR A 19 -2.72 16.20 -0.48
N HIS A 20 -1.98 17.25 -0.84
CA HIS A 20 -1.75 17.64 -2.23
C HIS A 20 -0.24 17.69 -2.58
N SER A 21 0.63 17.32 -1.65
CA SER A 21 2.08 17.28 -1.87
C SER A 21 2.73 16.19 -1.02
N ALA A 22 3.93 15.74 -1.42
CA ALA A 22 4.73 14.81 -0.63
C ALA A 22 5.03 15.36 0.78
N ILE A 23 5.26 16.67 0.91
CA ILE A 23 5.52 17.31 2.21
C ILE A 23 4.31 17.18 3.14
N THR A 24 3.12 17.55 2.67
CA THR A 24 1.89 17.47 3.48
C THR A 24 1.48 16.04 3.78
N ALA A 25 1.74 15.10 2.86
CA ALA A 25 1.55 13.67 3.08
C ALA A 25 2.47 13.13 4.20
N LYS A 26 3.74 13.57 4.23
CA LYS A 26 4.69 13.19 5.28
C LYS A 26 4.30 13.74 6.65
N ILE A 27 3.80 14.98 6.71
CA ILE A 27 3.27 15.55 7.96
C ILE A 27 2.07 14.73 8.45
N ALA A 28 1.13 14.41 7.56
CA ALA A 28 -0.04 13.60 7.90
C ALA A 28 0.31 12.18 8.38
N LEU A 29 1.42 11.59 7.91
CA LEU A 29 1.97 10.34 8.47
C LEU A 29 2.41 10.53 9.93
N GLY A 30 3.17 11.59 10.20
CA GLY A 30 3.66 11.92 11.54
C GLY A 30 2.53 12.20 12.53
N GLU A 31 1.47 12.88 12.11
CA GLU A 31 0.26 13.11 12.93
C GLU A 31 -0.44 11.80 13.33
N ARG A 32 -0.25 10.73 12.56
CA ARG A 32 -0.73 9.38 12.87
C ARG A 32 0.27 8.55 13.67
N GLY A 33 1.37 9.14 14.10
CA GLY A 33 2.42 8.48 14.86
C GLY A 33 3.28 7.51 14.05
N ALA A 34 3.28 7.60 12.72
CA ALA A 34 4.05 6.72 11.84
C ALA A 34 5.17 7.50 11.13
N SER A 35 6.37 6.93 11.08
CA SER A 35 7.53 7.50 10.38
C SER A 35 7.50 7.25 8.86
N ASN A 36 6.79 6.20 8.44
CA ASN A 36 6.67 5.76 7.05
C ASN A 36 5.35 5.02 6.81
N LEU A 37 5.00 4.80 5.54
CA LEU A 37 3.72 4.17 5.18
C LEU A 37 3.61 2.72 5.65
N THR A 38 4.74 1.99 5.70
CA THR A 38 4.77 0.59 6.17
C THR A 38 4.37 0.51 7.64
N GLU A 39 4.95 1.37 8.49
CA GLU A 39 4.62 1.46 9.92
C GLU A 39 3.15 1.85 10.14
N LEU A 40 2.62 2.79 9.34
CA LEU A 40 1.21 3.15 9.39
C LEU A 40 0.32 1.93 9.11
N LEU A 41 0.66 1.13 8.09
CA LEU A 41 -0.12 -0.04 7.70
C LEU A 41 0.01 -1.19 8.72
N ASP A 42 1.17 -1.36 9.36
CA ASP A 42 1.36 -2.32 10.45
C ASP A 42 0.43 -2.05 11.64
N GLY A 43 0.12 -0.77 11.90
CA GLY A 43 -0.86 -0.38 12.91
C GLY A 43 -2.33 -0.60 12.52
N ILE A 44 -2.62 -0.85 11.24
CA ILE A 44 -3.99 -0.95 10.71
C ILE A 44 -4.34 -2.40 10.33
N PHE A 45 -3.40 -3.14 9.76
CA PHE A 45 -3.63 -4.46 9.18
C PHE A 45 -2.59 -5.48 9.64
N PRO A 46 -2.93 -6.78 9.70
CA PRO A 46 -1.97 -7.83 10.04
C PRO A 46 -0.88 -7.96 8.97
N ARG A 47 0.38 -7.79 9.37
CA ARG A 47 1.57 -8.02 8.53
C ARG A 47 1.69 -9.50 8.17
N ILE A 48 1.99 -9.78 6.91
CA ILE A 48 2.27 -11.12 6.37
C ILE A 48 3.53 -11.10 5.51
N ALA A 49 4.14 -12.26 5.23
CA ALA A 49 5.21 -12.32 4.24
C ALA A 49 4.64 -12.09 2.83
N PRO A 50 5.33 -11.35 1.93
CA PRO A 50 4.84 -11.12 0.57
C PRO A 50 4.48 -12.40 -0.21
N ALA A 51 5.22 -13.49 0.01
CA ALA A 51 4.94 -14.79 -0.60
C ALA A 51 3.63 -15.45 -0.12
N GLN A 52 3.03 -14.97 0.97
CA GLN A 52 1.77 -15.46 1.54
C GLN A 52 0.55 -14.65 1.08
N THR A 53 0.76 -13.65 0.21
CA THR A 53 -0.32 -12.80 -0.29
C THR A 53 -1.38 -13.61 -1.04
N TRP A 54 -2.64 -13.31 -0.78
CA TRP A 54 -3.77 -13.76 -1.58
C TRP A 54 -4.23 -12.65 -2.52
N ALA A 55 -5.01 -13.00 -3.52
CA ALA A 55 -5.67 -11.99 -4.35
C ALA A 55 -6.52 -11.08 -3.45
N GLY A 56 -6.27 -9.77 -3.54
CA GLY A 56 -6.90 -8.75 -2.69
C GLY A 56 -6.04 -8.28 -1.53
N ASP A 57 -4.95 -8.94 -1.15
CA ASP A 57 -4.05 -8.44 -0.10
C ASP A 57 -3.28 -7.19 -0.55
N LEU A 58 -2.85 -6.35 0.40
CA LEU A 58 -1.98 -5.22 0.09
C LEU A 58 -0.53 -5.67 0.04
N ILE A 59 0.23 -5.10 -0.89
CA ILE A 59 1.66 -5.35 -1.03
C ILE A 59 2.39 -4.02 -1.24
N MET A 60 3.50 -3.83 -0.52
CA MET A 60 4.41 -2.71 -0.69
C MET A 60 5.51 -3.09 -1.67
N LEU A 61 5.73 -2.25 -2.66
CA LEU A 61 6.81 -2.32 -3.62
C LEU A 61 7.85 -1.23 -3.33
N PRO A 62 9.08 -1.36 -3.85
CA PRO A 62 10.07 -0.30 -3.77
C PRO A 62 9.52 1.00 -4.37
N GLY A 63 9.89 2.12 -3.75
CA GLY A 63 9.50 3.45 -4.18
C GLY A 63 10.18 4.49 -3.30
N GLU A 64 9.84 5.76 -3.52
CA GLU A 64 10.47 6.86 -2.81
C GLU A 64 10.09 6.85 -1.32
N ALA A 65 11.09 6.94 -0.44
CA ALA A 65 10.86 7.09 0.99
C ALA A 65 10.21 8.46 1.29
N PRO A 66 9.26 8.56 2.24
CA PRO A 66 8.84 7.53 3.19
C PRO A 66 7.60 6.71 2.76
N PHE A 67 7.17 6.80 1.49
CA PHE A 67 5.88 6.27 1.04
C PHE A 67 5.98 4.88 0.41
N GLY A 68 6.99 4.64 -0.42
CA GLY A 68 7.03 3.44 -1.27
C GLY A 68 5.91 3.44 -2.32
N SER A 69 5.66 2.27 -2.94
CA SER A 69 4.54 2.09 -3.88
C SER A 69 3.60 0.99 -3.39
N LEU A 70 2.34 1.33 -3.12
CA LEU A 70 1.35 0.42 -2.57
C LEU A 70 0.47 -0.16 -3.68
N GLY A 71 0.39 -1.50 -3.74
CA GLY A 71 -0.42 -2.24 -4.71
C GLY A 71 -1.37 -3.24 -4.07
N VAL A 72 -2.20 -3.86 -4.90
CA VAL A 72 -3.12 -4.95 -4.54
C VAL A 72 -2.67 -6.23 -5.24
N ALA A 73 -2.42 -7.29 -4.50
CA ALA A 73 -2.08 -8.59 -5.08
C ALA A 73 -3.25 -9.12 -5.93
N VAL A 74 -2.95 -9.62 -7.13
CA VAL A 74 -3.95 -10.21 -8.04
C VAL A 74 -3.71 -11.70 -8.30
N GLY A 75 -2.80 -12.31 -7.53
CA GLY A 75 -2.43 -13.73 -7.64
C GLY A 75 -1.29 -13.99 -8.62
N ASN A 76 -0.76 -15.22 -8.57
CA ASN A 76 0.38 -15.67 -9.40
C ASN A 76 1.59 -14.71 -9.36
N GLY A 77 1.87 -14.15 -8.18
CA GLY A 77 2.96 -13.20 -7.97
C GLY A 77 2.77 -11.83 -8.63
N ARG A 78 1.59 -11.48 -9.15
CA ARG A 78 1.31 -10.19 -9.80
C ARG A 78 0.56 -9.22 -8.90
N VAL A 79 0.68 -7.94 -9.21
CA VAL A 79 0.09 -6.83 -8.44
C VAL A 79 -0.56 -5.81 -9.36
N LEU A 80 -1.72 -5.27 -8.97
CA LEU A 80 -2.28 -4.04 -9.54
C LEU A 80 -1.71 -2.85 -8.77
N ALA A 81 -0.92 -2.00 -9.44
CA ALA A 81 -0.31 -0.81 -8.84
C ALA A 81 -0.08 0.29 -9.89
N TYR A 82 0.31 1.47 -9.43
CA TYR A 82 0.75 2.57 -10.30
C TYR A 82 2.26 2.51 -10.51
N HIS A 83 2.70 2.80 -11.73
CA HIS A 83 4.11 2.90 -12.12
C HIS A 83 4.30 4.09 -13.06
N GLU A 84 5.48 4.73 -13.03
CA GLU A 84 5.78 5.91 -13.85
C GLU A 84 5.77 5.63 -15.36
N ASP A 85 6.18 4.41 -15.76
CA ASP A 85 6.15 3.95 -17.15
C ASP A 85 4.75 3.55 -17.66
N THR A 86 3.69 3.83 -16.90
CA THR A 86 2.31 3.43 -17.23
C THR A 86 1.35 4.59 -17.06
N GLU A 87 0.36 4.73 -17.96
CA GLU A 87 -0.61 5.84 -17.91
C GLU A 87 -1.57 5.76 -16.71
N GLY A 88 -1.66 4.61 -16.06
CA GLY A 88 -2.59 4.38 -14.96
C GLY A 88 -2.23 3.13 -14.17
N ALA A 89 -3.19 2.62 -13.40
CA ALA A 89 -2.98 1.36 -12.69
C ALA A 89 -2.79 0.22 -13.69
N ALA A 90 -1.71 -0.54 -13.53
CA ALA A 90 -1.34 -1.64 -14.41
C ALA A 90 -1.05 -2.92 -13.60
N ILE A 91 -1.10 -4.06 -14.28
CA ILE A 91 -0.67 -5.34 -13.70
C ILE A 91 0.85 -5.43 -13.86
N LEU A 92 1.55 -5.46 -12.73
CA LEU A 92 3.00 -5.50 -12.66
C LEU A 92 3.49 -6.84 -12.10
N GLN A 93 4.73 -7.19 -12.46
CA GLN A 93 5.48 -8.31 -11.89
C GLN A 93 6.53 -7.74 -10.91
N PRO A 94 6.27 -7.72 -9.60
CA PRO A 94 7.21 -7.21 -8.62
C PRO A 94 8.40 -8.15 -8.46
N LEU A 95 9.61 -7.60 -8.52
CA LEU A 95 10.85 -8.36 -8.29
C LEU A 95 11.24 -8.41 -6.80
N LEU A 96 11.02 -7.29 -6.08
CA LEU A 96 11.51 -7.10 -4.71
C LEU A 96 10.42 -6.49 -3.81
N PRO A 97 9.35 -7.23 -3.47
CA PRO A 97 8.33 -6.72 -2.56
C PRO A 97 8.92 -6.47 -1.16
N VAL A 98 8.53 -5.36 -0.54
CA VAL A 98 9.07 -4.86 0.73
C VAL A 98 8.25 -5.36 1.93
N ALA A 99 6.93 -5.41 1.79
CA ALA A 99 5.99 -5.75 2.85
C ALA A 99 4.64 -6.19 2.27
N ALA A 100 3.80 -6.86 3.07
CA ALA A 100 2.44 -7.20 2.68
C ALA A 100 1.50 -7.27 3.89
N TRP A 101 0.21 -7.04 3.66
CA TRP A 101 -0.81 -7.06 4.72
C TRP A 101 -2.06 -7.80 4.28
N ARG A 102 -2.62 -8.57 5.22
CA ARG A 102 -3.86 -9.31 5.02
C ARG A 102 -5.06 -8.36 5.02
N LEU A 103 -5.81 -8.34 3.92
CA LEU A 103 -7.12 -7.70 3.84
C LEU A 103 -8.28 -8.66 4.05
#